data_AF-A0A6I6XRU8-F1
#
_entry.id   AF-A0A6I6XRU8-F1
#
_cell.length_a   1.000
_cell.length_b   1.000
_cell.length_c   1.000
_cell.angle_alpha   90.00
_cell.angle_beta   90.00
_cell.angle_gamma   90.00
#
_symmetry.space_group_name_H-M   'P 1'
#
loop_
_entity.id
_entity.type
_entity.pdbx_description
1 polymer ?
#
loop_
_entity_poly.entity_id
_entity_poly.type
_entity_poly.pdbx_seq_one_letter_code
_entity_poly.pdbx_strand_id
1 'polypeptide(L)'
;MSSRVIAARARVKSAREKHAVAKHTFQQTDALKSEIIESFLALGFSLETAEQLYKGCYQAADVALAEALNELEAANEDLDQVDPRPTIPTA
;
A
#
# COMPACT_ATOMS: atom_id res chain seq x y z
N MET A 1 -25.32 12.03 -13.09
CA MET A 1 -24.05 12.29 -12.40
C MET A 1 -23.12 13.04 -13.35
N SER A 2 -22.39 14.05 -12.88
CA SER A 2 -21.40 14.78 -13.70
C SER A 2 -20.20 13.87 -14.03
N SER A 3 -19.58 14.03 -15.20
CA SER A 3 -18.39 13.26 -15.60
C SER A 3 -17.24 13.38 -14.60
N ARG A 4 -17.13 14.52 -13.90
CA ARG A 4 -16.14 14.77 -12.84
C ARG A 4 -16.34 13.88 -11.62
N VAL A 5 -17.59 13.65 -11.21
CA VAL A 5 -17.92 12.77 -10.07
C VAL A 5 -17.60 11.31 -10.41
N ILE A 6 -17.91 10.89 -11.64
CA ILE A 6 -17.60 9.53 -12.10
C ILE A 6 -16.08 9.30 -12.11
N ALA A 7 -15.31 10.27 -12.62
CA ALA A 7 -13.85 10.20 -12.63
C ALA A 7 -13.25 10.18 -11.21
N ALA A 8 -13.74 11.03 -10.30
CA ALA A 8 -13.28 11.05 -8.90
C ALA A 8 -13.55 9.72 -8.18
N ARG A 9 -14.75 9.15 -8.35
CA ARG A 9 -15.09 7.82 -7.79
C ARG A 9 -14.19 6.71 -8.34
N ALA A 10 -13.87 6.75 -9.65
CA ALA A 10 -12.95 5.79 -10.26
C ALA A 10 -11.53 5.91 -9.68
N ARG A 11 -11.05 7.13 -9.44
CA ARG A 11 -9.76 7.38 -8.77
C ARG A 11 -9.75 6.83 -7.34
N VAL A 12 -10.77 7.12 -6.54
CA VAL A 12 -10.90 6.55 -5.18
C VAL A 12 -10.87 5.04 -5.21
N LYS A 13 -11.61 4.41 -6.13
CA LYS A 13 -11.60 2.95 -6.28
C LYS A 13 -10.19 2.43 -6.59
N SER A 14 -9.50 3.02 -7.56
CA SER A 14 -8.13 2.64 -7.93
C SER A 14 -7.15 2.83 -6.78
N ALA A 15 -7.26 3.94 -6.04
CA ALA A 15 -6.41 4.22 -4.88
C ALA A 15 -6.67 3.23 -3.73
N ARG A 16 -7.93 2.83 -3.50
CA ARG A 16 -8.27 1.78 -2.52
C ARG A 16 -7.66 0.43 -2.89
N GLU A 17 -7.73 0.05 -4.16
CA GLU A 17 -7.12 -1.20 -4.65
C GLU A 17 -5.59 -1.15 -4.46
N LYS A 18 -4.94 -0.04 -4.83
CA LYS A 18 -3.49 0.15 -4.62
C LYS A 18 -3.11 0.08 -3.13
N HIS A 19 -3.87 0.75 -2.26
CA HIS A 19 -3.66 0.72 -0.82
C HIS A 19 -3.85 -0.70 -0.25
N ALA A 20 -4.86 -1.44 -0.70
CA ALA A 20 -5.07 -2.82 -0.27
C ALA A 20 -3.89 -3.72 -0.65
N VAL A 21 -3.36 -3.57 -1.87
CA VAL A 21 -2.16 -4.31 -2.33
C VAL A 21 -0.94 -3.92 -1.50
N ALA A 22 -0.67 -2.62 -1.31
CA ALA A 22 0.49 -2.16 -0.54
C ALA A 22 0.43 -2.65 0.92
N LYS A 23 -0.76 -2.61 1.53
CA LYS A 23 -1.00 -3.13 2.89
C LYS A 23 -0.75 -4.62 2.97
N HIS A 24 -1.25 -5.38 2.00
CA HIS A 24 -1.01 -6.81 1.94
C HIS A 24 0.49 -7.13 1.77
N THR A 25 1.20 -6.43 0.89
CA THR A 25 2.65 -6.59 0.69
C THR A 25 3.43 -6.30 1.97
N PHE A 26 3.11 -5.23 2.68
CA PHE A 26 3.74 -4.90 3.96
C PHE A 26 3.52 -6.01 5.01
N GLN A 27 2.27 -6.45 5.16
CA GLN A 27 1.91 -7.52 6.10
C GLN A 27 2.60 -8.85 5.75
N GLN A 28 2.68 -9.19 4.46
CA GLN A 28 3.39 -10.38 4.00
C GLN A 28 4.89 -10.27 4.22
N THR A 29 5.49 -9.09 3.98
CA THR A 29 6.92 -8.89 4.18
C THR A 29 7.29 -9.12 5.65
N ASP A 30 6.48 -8.60 6.58
CA ASP A 30 6.68 -8.82 8.01
C ASP A 30 6.44 -10.29 8.42
N ALA A 31 5.35 -10.89 7.94
CA ALA A 31 5.01 -12.29 8.24
C ALA A 31 6.04 -13.29 7.72
N LEU A 32 6.65 -13.00 6.56
CA LEU A 32 7.64 -13.85 5.90
C LEU A 32 9.08 -13.47 6.26
N LYS A 33 9.31 -12.67 7.31
CA LYS A 33 10.64 -12.24 7.74
C LYS A 33 11.66 -13.39 7.79
N SER A 34 11.31 -14.48 8.46
CA SER A 34 12.21 -15.63 8.61
C SER A 34 12.52 -16.28 7.26
N GLU A 35 11.53 -16.47 6.40
CA GLU A 35 11.69 -17.07 5.07
C GLU A 35 12.55 -16.19 4.15
N ILE A 36 12.39 -14.87 4.23
CA ILE A 36 13.21 -13.90 3.49
C ILE A 36 14.67 -13.97 3.96
N ILE A 37 14.90 -13.98 5.27
CA ILE A 37 16.26 -14.08 5.83
C ILE A 37 16.89 -15.43 5.47
N GLU A 38 16.16 -16.53 5.61
CA GLU A 38 16.62 -17.88 5.24
C GLU A 38 16.96 -17.97 3.75
N SER A 39 16.17 -17.33 2.88
CA SER A 39 16.45 -17.25 1.45
C SER A 39 17.75 -16.51 1.16
N PHE A 40 18.04 -15.40 1.85
CA PHE A 40 19.32 -14.70 1.71
C PHE A 40 20.49 -15.53 2.26
N LEU A 41 20.31 -16.23 3.39
CA LEU A 41 21.33 -17.14 3.92
C LEU A 41 21.65 -18.26 2.92
N ALA A 42 20.63 -18.84 2.27
CA ALA A 42 20.78 -19.87 1.24
C ALA A 42 21.54 -19.37 0.00
N LEU A 43 21.46 -18.07 -0.29
CA LEU A 43 22.23 -17.41 -1.36
C LEU A 43 23.68 -17.11 -0.95
N GLY A 44 24.09 -17.43 0.28
CA GLY A 44 25.45 -17.27 0.79
C GLY A 44 25.73 -15.91 1.45
N PHE A 45 24.70 -15.09 1.72
CA PHE A 45 24.86 -13.87 2.51
C PHE A 45 25.11 -14.21 3.99
N SER A 46 25.86 -13.36 4.70
CA SER A 46 25.95 -13.48 6.16
C SER A 46 24.61 -13.13 6.81
N LEU A 47 24.37 -13.60 8.03
CA LEU A 47 23.16 -13.28 8.79
C LEU A 47 22.94 -11.77 8.91
N GLU A 48 24.00 -11.02 9.26
CA GLU A 48 23.93 -9.56 9.36
C GLU A 48 23.51 -8.91 8.03
N THR A 49 24.06 -9.38 6.90
CA THR A 49 23.70 -8.86 5.58
C THR A 49 22.26 -9.23 5.22
N ALA A 50 21.83 -10.45 5.51
CA ALA A 50 20.47 -10.92 5.27
C ALA A 50 19.43 -10.11 6.08
N GLU A 51 19.72 -9.80 7.34
CA GLU A 51 18.89 -8.94 8.18
C GLU A 51 18.82 -7.49 7.66
N GLN A 52 19.93 -6.96 7.15
CA GLN A 52 19.95 -5.63 6.52
C GLN A 52 19.13 -5.60 5.22
N LEU A 53 19.24 -6.64 4.38
CA LEU A 53 18.44 -6.76 3.16
C LEU A 53 16.95 -6.88 3.47
N TYR A 54 16.58 -7.72 4.45
CA TYR A 54 15.21 -7.79 4.95
C TYR A 54 14.70 -6.42 5.42
N LYS A 55 15.50 -5.69 6.20
CA LYS A 55 15.14 -4.35 6.67
C LYS A 55 14.88 -3.40 5.50
N GLY A 56 15.67 -3.49 4.43
CA GLY A 56 15.44 -2.75 3.19
C GLY A 56 14.11 -3.10 2.53
N CYS A 57 13.78 -4.39 2.41
CA CYS A 57 12.49 -4.86 1.88
C CYS A 57 11.31 -4.34 2.72
N TYR A 58 11.42 -4.43 4.05
CA TYR A 58 10.40 -3.95 4.98
C TYR A 58 10.18 -2.44 4.85
N GLN A 59 11.27 -1.65 4.81
CA GLN A 59 11.19 -0.20 4.63
C GLN A 59 10.59 0.19 3.28
N ALA A 60 10.94 -0.52 2.20
CA ALA A 60 10.34 -0.29 0.89
C ALA A 60 8.83 -0.56 0.88
N ALA A 61 8.40 -1.63 1.55
CA ALA A 61 6.98 -1.94 1.70
C ALA A 61 6.23 -0.91 2.55
N ASP A 62 6.85 -0.41 3.62
CA ASP A 62 6.31 0.64 4.49
C ASP A 62 6.12 1.96 3.73
N VAL A 63 7.13 2.38 2.96
CA VAL A 63 7.06 3.56 2.09
C VAL A 63 5.95 3.41 1.05
N ALA A 64 5.85 2.26 0.38
CA ALA A 64 4.80 2.01 -0.60
C ALA A 64 3.40 2.05 0.02
N LEU A 65 3.25 1.57 1.26
CA LEU A 65 1.99 1.67 2.02
C LEU A 65 1.65 3.12 2.34
N ALA A 66 2.61 3.91 2.81
CA ALA A 66 2.42 5.33 3.10
C ALA A 66 2.04 6.14 1.85
N GLU A 67 2.70 5.90 0.71
CA GLU A 67 2.37 6.53 -0.57
C GLU A 67 0.95 6.17 -1.03
N ALA A 68 0.57 4.89 -0.92
CA ALA A 68 -0.77 4.46 -1.32
C ALA A 68 -1.87 5.01 -0.39
N LEU A 69 -1.58 5.21 0.91
CA LEU A 69 -2.48 5.87 1.84
C LEU A 69 -2.65 7.35 1.50
N ASN A 70 -1.56 8.07 1.24
CA ASN A 70 -1.59 9.48 0.83
C ASN A 70 -2.40 9.67 -0.47
N GLU A 71 -2.22 8.79 -1.46
CA GLU A 71 -3.00 8.82 -2.70
C GLU A 71 -4.50 8.56 -2.46
N LEU A 72 -4.83 7.66 -1.53
CA LEU A 72 -6.21 7.38 -1.16
C LEU A 72 -6.86 8.58 -0.46
N GLU A 73 -6.16 9.22 0.46
CA GLU A 73 -6.61 10.44 1.14
C GLU A 73 -6.87 11.55 0.13
N ALA A 74 -5.90 11.85 -0.74
CA ALA A 74 -6.04 12.86 -1.79
C ALA A 74 -7.20 12.56 -2.75
N ALA A 75 -7.41 11.29 -3.12
CA ALA A 75 -8.54 10.89 -3.97
C ALA A 75 -9.90 11.06 -3.28
N ASN A 76 -9.98 10.80 -1.97
CA ASN A 76 -11.20 11.02 -1.19
C ASN A 76 -11.49 12.52 -1.03
N GLU A 77 -10.47 13.34 -0.76
CA GLU A 77 -10.61 14.80 -0.70
C GLU A 77 -11.10 15.37 -2.05
N ASP A 78 -10.52 14.92 -3.16
CA ASP A 78 -10.96 15.26 -4.52
C ASP A 78 -12.44 14.91 -4.72
N LEU A 79 -12.86 13.73 -4.25
CA LEU A 79 -14.25 13.28 -4.35
C LEU A 79 -15.19 14.13 -3.50
N ASP A 80 -14.82 14.44 -2.26
CA ASP A 80 -15.62 15.26 -1.35
C ASP A 80 -15.83 16.68 -1.89
N GLN A 81 -14.83 17.23 -2.58
CA GLN A 81 -14.95 18.54 -3.25
C GLN A 81 -15.95 18.52 -4.42
N VAL A 82 -16.04 17.42 -5.18
CA VAL A 82 -16.91 17.34 -6.38
C VAL A 82 -18.25 16.66 -6.13
N ASP A 83 -18.39 15.90 -5.05
CA ASP A 83 -19.60 15.21 -4.61
C ASP A 83 -19.68 15.19 -3.07
N PRO A 84 -20.06 16.31 -2.42
CA PRO A 84 -20.08 16.44 -0.95
C PRO A 84 -21.20 15.63 -0.26
N ARG A 85 -21.86 14.73 -0.99
CA ARG A 85 -22.83 13.81 -0.40
C ARG A 85 -22.05 12.77 0.40
N PRO A 86 -22.51 12.39 1.61
CA PRO A 86 -21.84 11.37 2.39
C PRO A 86 -21.75 10.09 1.54
N THR A 87 -20.52 9.65 1.27
CA THR A 87 -20.28 8.34 0.70
C THR A 87 -20.82 7.32 1.70
N ILE A 88 -21.95 6.70 1.38
CA ILE A 88 -22.50 5.62 2.20
C ILE A 88 -21.39 4.57 2.31
N PRO A 89 -20.91 4.23 3.52
CA PRO A 89 -19.90 3.20 3.67
C PRO A 89 -20.57 1.88 3.26
N THR A 90 -20.23 1.37 2.08
CA THR A 90 -20.46 -0.04 1.77
C THR A 90 -19.54 -0.84 2.68
N ALA A 91 -20.16 -1.44 3.70
CA ALA A 91 -19.61 -2.44 4.60
C ALA A 91 -19.01 -3.64 3.85
#